data_AF-A0A8H4RNH0-F1
#
_entry.id   AF-A0A8H4RNH0-F1
#
_cell.length_a   1.000
_cell.length_b   1.000
_cell.length_c   1.000
_cell.angle_alpha   90.00
_cell.angle_beta   90.00
_cell.angle_gamma   90.00
#
_symmetry.space_group_name_H-M   'P 1'
#
loop_
_entity.id
_entity.type
_entity.pdbx_description
1 polymer ?
#
loop_
_entity_poly.entity_id
_entity_poly.type
_entity_poly.pdbx_seq_one_letter_code
_entity_poly.pdbx_strand_id
1 'polypeptide(L)'
;MRSRCVPYDRSFDSEASLKQHKRTSLVHAFNCTPCNRRFDSEEALQQHLRDPRIQDTETPLDIFFRSFPAFNYDPSLSPATSYTNLQRQEGWRRNIAASDDTWNRYQDAL
;
A
#
# COMPACT_ATOMS: atom_id res chain seq x y z
N MET A 1 -28.48 8.02 -30.94
CA MET A 1 -27.23 7.25 -31.11
C MET A 1 -27.23 6.16 -30.05
N ARG A 2 -26.99 4.89 -30.41
CA ARG A 2 -26.90 3.78 -29.45
C ARG A 2 -25.43 3.55 -29.10
N SER A 3 -25.09 3.55 -27.81
CA SER A 3 -23.72 3.37 -27.34
C SER A 3 -23.53 1.94 -26.86
N ARG A 4 -22.52 1.23 -27.38
CA ARG A 4 -22.31 -0.21 -27.15
C ARG A 4 -21.11 -0.48 -26.25
N CYS A 5 -21.26 -1.42 -25.33
CA CYS A 5 -20.18 -1.94 -24.51
C CYS A 5 -19.63 -3.24 -25.11
N VAL A 6 -18.36 -3.25 -25.52
CA VAL A 6 -17.70 -4.38 -26.20
C VAL A 6 -17.54 -5.62 -25.31
N PRO A 7 -17.06 -5.55 -24.06
CA PRO A 7 -16.83 -6.76 -23.26
C PRO A 7 -18.10 -7.52 -22.84
N TYR A 8 -19.30 -6.94 -22.94
CA TYR A 8 -20.57 -7.61 -22.63
C TYR A 8 -21.58 -7.60 -23.79
N ASP A 9 -21.18 -7.11 -24.96
CA ASP A 9 -22.05 -6.86 -26.12
C ASP A 9 -23.39 -6.17 -25.74
N ARG A 10 -23.37 -5.31 -24.71
CA ARG A 10 -24.57 -4.67 -24.17
C ARG A 10 -24.79 -3.32 -24.83
N SER A 11 -26.01 -3.10 -25.31
CA SER A 11 -26.40 -1.85 -25.98
C SER A 11 -27.17 -0.94 -25.04
N PHE A 12 -26.77 0.33 -24.98
CA PHE A 12 -27.42 1.35 -24.16
C PHE A 12 -28.11 2.39 -25.05
N ASP A 13 -29.22 2.92 -24.55
CA ASP A 13 -30.04 3.94 -25.20
C ASP A 13 -29.35 5.31 -25.28
N SER A 14 -28.42 5.57 -24.36
CA SER A 14 -27.72 6.86 -24.21
C SER A 14 -26.27 6.69 -23.76
N GLU A 15 -25.42 7.70 -24.02
CA GLU A 15 -24.03 7.71 -23.52
C GLU A 15 -23.99 7.79 -21.98
N ALA A 16 -24.92 8.54 -21.37
CA ALA A 16 -25.02 8.64 -19.91
C ALA A 16 -25.27 7.27 -19.25
N SER A 17 -26.16 6.45 -19.82
CA SER A 17 -26.42 5.09 -19.33
C SER A 17 -25.22 4.15 -19.55
N LEU A 18 -24.46 4.31 -20.63
CA LEU A 18 -23.20 3.59 -20.82
C LEU A 18 -22.14 4.00 -19.78
N LYS A 19 -21.97 5.30 -19.49
CA LYS A 19 -21.05 5.78 -18.44
C LYS A 19 -21.42 5.23 -17.07
N GLN A 20 -22.71 5.26 -16.71
CA GLN A 20 -23.20 4.68 -15.46
C GLN A 20 -22.92 3.18 -15.38
N HIS A 21 -23.12 2.45 -16.49
CA HIS A 21 -22.78 1.04 -16.58
C HIS A 21 -21.29 0.79 -16.36
N LYS A 22 -20.40 1.56 -17.00
CA LYS A 22 -18.94 1.41 -16.80
C LYS A 22 -18.53 1.66 -15.35
N ARG A 23 -19.17 2.60 -14.65
CA ARG A 23 -18.88 2.87 -13.23
C ARG A 23 -19.34 1.78 -12.28
N THR A 24 -20.45 1.12 -12.58
CA THR A 24 -21.07 0.13 -11.68
C THR A 24 -20.73 -1.31 -12.03
N SER A 25 -20.33 -1.57 -13.28
CA SER A 25 -19.94 -2.89 -13.74
C SER A 25 -18.60 -3.29 -13.14
N LEU A 26 -18.55 -4.48 -12.55
CA LEU A 26 -17.33 -5.08 -12.00
C LEU A 26 -16.19 -5.20 -13.01
N VAL A 27 -16.54 -5.16 -14.28
CA VAL A 27 -15.66 -5.54 -15.39
C VAL A 27 -15.00 -4.32 -16.02
N HIS A 28 -15.45 -3.14 -15.59
CA HIS A 28 -14.90 -1.85 -15.93
C HIS A 28 -14.38 -1.10 -14.69
N ALA A 29 -14.49 -1.72 -13.51
CA ALA A 29 -13.91 -1.18 -12.30
C ALA A 29 -12.38 -1.28 -12.37
N PHE A 30 -11.70 -0.20 -12.01
CA PHE A 30 -10.25 -0.21 -11.84
C PHE A 30 -9.97 -0.65 -10.40
N ASN A 31 -9.39 -1.84 -10.22
CA ASN A 31 -9.12 -2.39 -8.90
C ASN A 31 -7.62 -2.28 -8.56
N CYS A 32 -7.35 -1.88 -7.32
CA CYS A 32 -6.02 -1.99 -6.75
C CYS A 32 -5.84 -3.40 -6.18
N THR A 33 -4.93 -4.20 -6.73
CA THR A 33 -4.64 -5.56 -6.23
C THR A 33 -4.10 -5.55 -4.79
N PRO A 34 -3.16 -4.66 -4.41
CA PRO A 34 -2.63 -4.58 -3.04
C PRO A 34 -3.70 -4.43 -1.94
N CYS A 35 -4.71 -3.58 -2.15
CA CYS A 35 -5.71 -3.28 -1.12
C CYS A 35 -7.15 -3.68 -1.48
N ASN A 36 -7.35 -4.35 -2.63
CA ASN A 36 -8.64 -4.76 -3.20
C ASN A 36 -9.70 -3.65 -3.31
N ARG A 37 -9.26 -2.39 -3.36
CA ARG A 37 -10.14 -1.22 -3.44
C ARG A 37 -10.51 -0.92 -4.89
N ARG A 38 -11.75 -0.48 -5.12
CA ARG A 38 -12.32 -0.21 -6.45
C ARG A 38 -12.40 1.28 -6.71
N PHE A 39 -12.07 1.68 -7.94
CA PHE A 39 -12.09 3.05 -8.43
C PHE A 39 -12.97 3.14 -9.67
N ASP A 40 -13.62 4.30 -9.84
CA ASP A 40 -14.54 4.55 -10.95
C ASP A 40 -13.81 4.97 -12.24
N SER A 41 -12.50 5.24 -12.16
CA SER A 41 -11.67 5.74 -13.26
C SER A 41 -10.20 5.30 -13.11
N GLU A 42 -9.48 5.17 -14.22
CA GLU A 42 -8.04 4.84 -14.22
C GLU A 42 -7.23 5.92 -13.52
N GLU A 43 -7.54 7.19 -13.74
CA GLU A 43 -6.87 8.33 -13.10
C GLU A 43 -6.98 8.27 -11.56
N ALA A 44 -8.14 7.88 -11.05
CA ALA A 44 -8.37 7.72 -9.62
C ALA A 44 -7.57 6.53 -9.05
N LEU A 45 -7.46 5.43 -9.81
CA LEU A 45 -6.57 4.31 -9.45
C LEU A 45 -5.10 4.76 -9.48
N GLN A 46 -4.66 5.49 -10.50
CA GLN A 46 -3.27 5.96 -10.61
C GLN A 46 -2.89 6.91 -9.47
N GLN A 47 -3.78 7.85 -9.11
CA GLN A 47 -3.59 8.70 -7.93
C GLN A 47 -3.52 7.88 -6.65
N HIS A 48 -4.36 6.85 -6.52
CA HIS A 48 -4.33 5.94 -5.38
C HIS A 48 -3.05 5.10 -5.32
N LEU A 49 -2.54 4.61 -6.45
CA LEU A 49 -1.27 3.88 -6.52
C LEU A 49 -0.06 4.77 -6.25
N ARG A 50 -0.19 6.09 -6.39
CA ARG A 50 0.85 7.05 -6.01
C ARG A 50 0.94 7.25 -4.50
N ASP A 51 -0.07 6.79 -3.75
CA ASP A 51 -0.01 6.83 -2.29
C ASP A 51 0.92 5.71 -1.78
N PRO A 52 1.97 6.05 -1.02
CA PRO A 52 2.95 5.08 -0.55
C PRO A 52 2.38 4.06 0.43
N ARG A 53 1.15 4.25 0.95
CA ARG A 53 0.47 3.25 1.80
C ARG A 53 -0.19 2.13 0.99
N ILE A 54 -0.27 2.30 -0.34
CA ILE A 54 -0.93 1.38 -1.28
C ILE A 54 0.11 0.58 -2.07
N GLN A 55 1.25 1.20 -2.30
CA GLN A 55 2.46 0.51 -2.68
C GLN A 55 2.95 -0.15 -1.39
N ASP A 56 2.64 -1.44 -1.16
CA ASP A 56 3.39 -2.28 -0.21
C ASP A 56 4.81 -2.48 -0.79
N THR A 57 5.50 -1.36 -1.04
CA THR A 57 6.91 -1.32 -1.34
C THR A 57 7.55 -1.41 0.01
N GLU A 58 7.89 -2.64 0.41
CA GLU A 58 8.77 -2.86 1.54
C GLU A 58 10.00 -1.98 1.33
N THR A 59 10.07 -0.89 2.10
CA THR A 59 11.24 -0.03 2.12
C THR A 59 12.38 -0.81 2.78
N PRO A 60 13.64 -0.41 2.58
CA PRO A 60 14.76 -0.98 3.34
C PRO A 60 14.50 -0.99 4.86
N LEU A 61 13.76 0.00 5.36
CA LEU A 61 13.27 0.08 6.74
C LEU A 61 12.24 -1.00 7.10
N ASP A 62 11.25 -1.26 6.24
CA ASP A 62 10.28 -2.33 6.45
C ASP A 62 10.99 -3.70 6.55
N ILE A 63 11.96 -3.95 5.66
CA ILE A 63 12.76 -5.18 5.64
C ILE A 63 13.60 -5.30 6.92
N PHE A 64 14.21 -4.19 7.36
CA PHE A 64 14.96 -4.14 8.61
C PHE A 64 14.09 -4.51 9.81
N PHE A 65 12.90 -3.90 9.96
CA PHE A 65 12.01 -4.22 11.08
C PHE A 65 11.45 -5.64 11.00
N ARG A 66 11.13 -6.13 9.80
CA ARG A 66 10.69 -7.51 9.57
C ARG A 66 11.78 -8.56 9.82
N SER A 67 13.05 -8.17 9.84
CA SER A 67 14.17 -9.06 10.19
C SER A 67 14.15 -9.48 11.66
N PHE A 68 13.34 -8.83 12.51
CA PHE A 68 13.15 -9.17 13.92
C PHE A 68 11.84 -9.95 14.11
N PRO A 69 11.86 -11.30 14.14
CA PRO A 69 10.64 -12.10 14.19
C PRO A 69 9.85 -11.97 15.50
N ALA A 70 10.52 -11.53 16.58
CA ALA A 70 9.85 -11.25 17.84
C ALA A 70 9.10 -9.91 17.81
N PHE A 71 9.50 -8.97 16.96
CA PHE A 71 8.96 -7.62 16.90
C PHE A 71 7.73 -7.55 16.01
N ASN A 72 6.60 -7.12 16.58
CA ASN A 72 5.38 -6.91 15.81
C ASN A 72 5.45 -5.56 15.08
N TYR A 73 6.12 -5.56 13.92
CA TYR A 73 6.27 -4.37 13.09
C TYR A 73 4.93 -3.91 12.51
N ASP A 74 4.61 -2.63 12.73
CA ASP A 74 3.45 -1.97 12.18
C ASP A 74 3.88 -0.87 11.20
N PRO A 75 3.67 -1.03 9.89
CA PRO A 75 4.09 -0.06 8.88
C PRO A 75 3.25 1.24 8.88
N SER A 76 2.20 1.33 9.70
CA SER A 76 1.44 2.58 9.88
C SER A 76 2.09 3.54 10.87
N LEU A 77 3.02 3.03 11.70
CA LEU A 77 3.80 3.82 12.64
C LEU A 77 5.00 4.49 11.95
N SER A 78 5.45 5.61 12.50
CA SER A 78 6.68 6.25 12.02
C SER A 78 7.91 5.37 12.31
N PRO A 79 8.95 5.38 11.46
CA PRO A 79 10.18 4.62 11.67
C PRO A 79 10.81 4.82 13.07
N ALA A 80 10.78 6.05 13.59
CA ALA A 80 11.30 6.39 14.91
C ALA A 80 10.49 5.75 16.06
N THR A 81 9.17 5.68 15.90
CA THR A 81 8.29 5.00 16.88
C THR A 81 8.54 3.50 16.87
N SER A 82 8.64 2.89 15.68
CA SER A 82 8.95 1.47 15.51
C SER A 82 10.30 1.11 16.11
N TYR A 83 11.35 1.91 15.86
CA TYR A 83 12.67 1.72 16.46
C TYR A 83 12.65 1.81 17.99
N THR A 84 11.94 2.77 18.56
CA THR A 84 11.83 2.91 20.02
C THR A 84 11.14 1.70 20.66
N ASN A 85 10.11 1.15 20.00
CA ASN A 85 9.42 -0.06 20.47
C ASN A 85 10.34 -1.29 20.38
N LEU A 86 11.10 -1.43 19.29
CA LEU A 86 12.09 -2.49 19.11
C LEU A 86 13.15 -2.44 20.23
N GLN A 87 13.72 -1.27 20.51
CA GLN A 87 14.71 -1.10 21.59
C GLN A 87 14.16 -1.50 22.96
N ARG A 88 12.89 -1.18 23.24
CA ARG A 88 12.23 -1.55 24.51
C ARG A 88 11.99 -3.04 24.61
N GLN A 89 11.60 -3.68 23.50
CA GLN A 89 11.30 -5.10 23.46
C GLN A 89 12.56 -5.96 23.60
N GLU A 90 13.62 -5.62 22.88
CA GLU A 90 14.89 -6.34 22.92
C GLU A 90 15.69 -6.05 24.20
N GLY A 91 15.18 -5.16 25.07
CA GLY A 91 15.81 -4.83 26.35
C GLY A 91 17.21 -4.22 26.18
N TRP A 92 17.52 -3.62 25.03
CA TRP A 92 18.81 -3.01 24.76
C TRP A 92 19.06 -1.86 25.72
N ARG A 93 19.84 -2.13 26.78
CA ARG A 93 20.43 -1.08 27.59
C ARG A 93 21.48 -0.35 26.73
N ARG A 94 21.53 0.98 26.85
CA ARG A 94 22.32 1.99 26.10
C ARG A 94 23.86 1.76 25.99
N ASN A 95 24.38 0.55 26.16
CA ASN A 95 25.81 0.28 26.25
C ASN A 95 26.22 -1.15 25.83
N ILE A 96 25.51 -1.75 24.87
CA ILE A 96 25.88 -3.06 24.31
C ILE A 96 26.18 -2.86 22.83
N ALA A 97 27.30 -3.39 22.33
CA ALA A 97 27.71 -3.28 20.92
C ALA A 97 26.64 -3.73 19.92
N ALA A 98 25.72 -4.60 20.34
CA ALA A 98 24.54 -5.00 19.56
C ALA A 98 23.57 -3.82 19.27
N SER A 99 23.49 -2.84 20.17
CA SER A 99 22.69 -1.63 19.98
C SER A 99 23.33 -0.67 18.97
N ASP A 100 24.66 -0.60 18.90
CA ASP A 100 25.39 0.26 17.95
C ASP A 100 25.32 -0.30 16.53
N ASP A 101 25.53 -1.62 16.35
CA ASP A 101 25.35 -2.29 15.03
C ASP A 101 23.93 -2.09 14.51
N THR A 102 22.93 -2.27 15.37
CA THR A 102 21.53 -2.16 14.96
C THR A 102 21.14 -0.72 14.63
N TRP A 103 21.70 0.27 15.33
CA TRP A 103 21.54 1.69 14.98
C TRP A 103 22.15 2.03 13.63
N ASN A 104 23.35 1.53 13.35
CA ASN A 104 24.02 1.76 12.06
C ASN A 104 23.21 1.18 10.89
N ARG A 105 22.66 -0.03 11.06
CA ARG A 105 21.79 -0.66 10.05
C ARG A 105 20.47 0.08 9.87
N TYR A 106 19.90 0.63 10.94
CA TYR A 106 18.72 1.49 10.87
C TYR A 106 19.02 2.82 10.13
N GLN A 107 20.20 3.41 10.34
CA GLN A 107 20.62 4.63 9.63
C GLN A 107 20.91 4.39 8.15
N ASP A 108 21.47 3.23 7.77
CA ASP A 108 21.70 2.84 6.37
C ASP A 108 20.39 2.60 5.60
N ALA A 109 19.32 2.23 6.32
CA ALA A 109 18.00 1.97 5.76
C ALA A 109 17.10 3.22 5.61
N LEU A 110 17.51 4.40 6.12
CA LEU A 110 16.82 5.70 6.02
C LEU A 110 17.06 6.38 4.67
#